data_AF-A0A2V7U1J3-F1
#
_entry.id   AF-A0A2V7U1J3-F1
#
_cell.length_a   1.000
_cell.length_b   1.000
_cell.length_c   1.000
_cell.angle_alpha   90.00
_cell.angle_beta   90.00
_cell.angle_gamma   90.00
#
_symmetry.space_group_name_H-M   'P 1'
#
loop_
_entity.id
_entity.type
_entity.pdbx_description
1 polymer ?
#
loop_
_entity_poly.entity_id
_entity_poly.type
_entity_poly.pdbx_seq_one_letter_code
_entity_poly.pdbx_strand_id
1 'polypeptide(L)' 'MRLGPDVLRDLSRASLREWLHTDGLGGYASSTVVGLNTRRYHGLLVAATRPPVGRMVLLSKLE' A
#
# COMPACT_ATOMS: atom_id res chain seq x y z
N MET A 1 -3.85 12.57 -7.67
CA MET A 1 -3.97 11.70 -8.86
C MET A 1 -5.45 11.49 -9.14
N ARG A 2 -5.92 11.63 -10.39
CA ARG A 2 -7.26 11.16 -10.78
C ARG A 2 -7.11 9.80 -11.46
N LEU A 3 -7.93 8.83 -11.05
CA LEU A 3 -8.00 7.49 -11.65
C LEU A 3 -9.36 7.36 -12.32
N GLY A 4 -9.35 7.07 -13.61
CA GLY A 4 -10.57 6.87 -14.39
C GLY A 4 -10.93 5.38 -14.52
N PRO A 5 -12.14 5.08 -15.01
CA PRO A 5 -12.56 3.71 -15.32
C PRO A 5 -11.63 3.00 -16.31
N ASP A 6 -10.99 3.73 -17.21
CA ASP A 6 -10.03 3.19 -18.19
C ASP A 6 -8.80 2.57 -17.52
N VAL A 7 -8.39 3.09 -16.37
CA VAL A 7 -7.29 2.55 -15.56
C VAL A 7 -7.79 1.47 -14.62
N LEU A 8 -8.91 1.69 -13.94
CA LEU A 8 -9.40 0.77 -12.90
C LEU A 8 -9.99 -0.54 -13.44
N ARG A 9 -10.43 -0.57 -14.70
CA ARG A 9 -10.98 -1.78 -15.35
C ARG A 9 -9.91 -2.64 -16.04
N ASP A 10 -8.69 -2.14 -16.16
CA ASP A 10 -7.56 -2.89 -16.70
C ASP A 10 -6.64 -3.27 -15.54
N LEU A 11 -6.61 -4.56 -15.21
CA LEU A 11 -5.83 -5.06 -14.07
C LEU A 11 -4.34 -4.74 -14.20
N SER A 12 -3.77 -4.87 -15.40
CA SER A 12 -2.36 -4.60 -15.68
C SER A 12 -2.04 -3.12 -15.49
N ARG A 13 -2.94 -2.21 -15.85
CA ARG A 13 -2.77 -0.78 -15.61
C ARG A 13 -3.00 -0.41 -14.16
N ALA A 14 -4.02 -1.00 -13.51
CA ALA A 14 -4.37 -0.74 -12.13
C ALA A 14 -3.30 -1.22 -11.14
N SER A 15 -2.71 -2.40 -11.37
CA SER A 15 -1.64 -2.95 -10.53
C SER A 15 -0.35 -2.13 -10.55
N LEU A 16 -0.20 -1.22 -11.51
CA LEU A 16 0.95 -0.31 -11.62
C LEU A 16 0.72 1.02 -10.88
N ARG A 17 -0.49 1.28 -10.37
CA ARG A 17 -0.81 2.49 -9.61
C ARG A 17 -0.84 2.16 -8.14
N GLU A 18 0.01 2.83 -7.38
CA GLU A 18 0.21 2.60 -5.95
C GLU A 18 -0.29 3.81 -5.14
N TRP A 19 -0.67 3.57 -3.90
CA TRP A 19 -0.96 4.60 -2.90
C TRP A 19 -0.12 4.36 -1.66
N LEU A 20 0.20 5.45 -0.96
CA LEU A 20 0.95 5.45 0.29
C LEU A 20 0.29 6.46 1.22
N HIS A 21 -0.03 6.02 2.43
CA HIS A 21 -0.54 6.86 3.50
C HIS A 21 0.33 6.68 4.74
N THR A 22 1.05 7.74 5.13
CA THR A 22 1.93 7.72 6.31
C THR A 22 1.18 8.11 7.56
N ASP A 23 1.48 7.48 8.70
CA ASP A 23 0.86 7.79 9.99
C ASP A 23 1.54 8.95 10.76
N GLY A 24 2.65 9.48 10.24
CA GLY A 24 3.45 10.53 10.89
C GLY A 24 4.38 10.04 12.02
N LEU A 25 4.31 8.77 12.40
CA LEU A 25 5.13 8.13 13.44
C LEU A 25 6.21 7.20 12.85
N GLY A 26 6.27 7.10 11.52
CA GLY A 26 7.21 6.27 10.77
C GLY A 26 6.59 4.98 10.21
N GLY A 27 5.34 4.68 10.57
CA GLY A 27 4.53 3.66 9.93
C GLY A 27 3.75 4.20 8.73
N TYR A 28 3.14 3.27 8.00
CA TYR A 28 2.33 3.60 6.84
C TYR A 28 1.38 2.46 6.45
N ALA A 29 0.42 2.80 5.60
CA ALA A 29 -0.35 1.88 4.81
C ALA A 29 -0.04 2.11 3.33
N SER A 30 0.10 1.06 2.54
CA SER A 30 0.30 1.15 1.10
C SER A 30 -0.17 -0.09 0.37
N SER A 31 -0.64 0.08 -0.85
CA SER A 31 -0.93 -1.01 -1.77
C SER A 31 -1.05 -0.46 -3.19
N THR A 32 -1.39 -1.33 -4.14
CA THR A 32 -1.93 -0.85 -5.41
C THR A 32 -3.35 -0.32 -5.23
N VAL A 33 -3.84 0.45 -6.21
CA VAL A 33 -5.20 1.02 -6.18
C VAL A 33 -6.31 -0.05 -6.21
N VAL A 34 -5.96 -1.28 -6.57
CA VAL A 34 -6.84 -2.47 -6.57
C VAL A 34 -6.52 -3.44 -5.41
N GLY A 35 -5.73 -3.02 -4.43
CA GLY A 35 -5.45 -3.81 -3.23
C GLY A 35 -4.50 -5.00 -3.42
N LEU A 36 -3.84 -5.10 -4.58
CA LEU A 36 -2.80 -6.10 -4.81
C LEU A 36 -1.48 -5.68 -4.15
N ASN A 37 -0.99 -6.51 -3.24
CA ASN A 37 0.30 -6.32 -2.57
C ASN A 37 1.44 -6.90 -3.42
N THR A 38 1.95 -6.12 -4.38
CA THR A 38 3.03 -6.50 -5.31
C THR A 38 4.45 -6.18 -4.82
N ARG A 39 4.56 -5.44 -3.70
CA ARG A 39 5.85 -5.05 -3.07
C ARG A 39 5.97 -5.70 -1.70
N ARG A 40 7.22 -5.95 -1.25
CA ARG A 40 7.54 -6.59 0.05
C ARG A 40 6.84 -5.97 1.26
N TYR A 41 6.63 -4.65 1.23
CA TYR A 41 6.02 -3.90 2.34
C TYR A 41 4.71 -3.21 1.94
N HIS A 42 3.97 -3.75 0.97
CA HIS A 42 2.56 -3.39 0.84
C HIS A 42 1.76 -4.05 1.97
N GLY A 43 0.88 -3.26 2.58
CA GLY A 43 0.03 -3.67 3.69
C GLY A 43 -0.81 -2.51 4.22
N LEU A 44 -1.90 -2.84 4.89
CA LEU A 44 -2.79 -1.88 5.54
C LEU A 44 -2.22 -1.34 6.86
N LEU A 45 -1.28 -2.07 7.48
CA LEU A 45 -0.54 -1.60 8.65
C LEU A 45 0.92 -2.07 8.58
N VAL A 46 1.82 -1.17 8.20
CA VAL A 46 3.26 -1.36 8.26
C VAL A 46 3.82 -0.49 9.38
N ALA A 47 4.14 -1.09 10.51
CA ALA A 47 4.62 -0.38 11.69
C ALA A 47 6.15 -0.25 11.68
N ALA A 48 6.66 0.95 12.01
CA ALA A 48 8.06 1.14 12.37
C ALA A 48 8.22 0.86 13.87
N THR A 49 8.61 -0.36 14.23
CA THR A 49 8.76 -0.76 15.64
C THR A 49 9.90 -0.06 16.38
N ARG A 50 10.87 0.47 15.63
CA ARG A 50 12.00 1.25 16.15
C ARG A 50 12.33 2.37 15.16
N PRO A 51 11.56 3.48 15.13
CA PRO A 51 11.70 4.51 14.10
C PRO A 51 13.15 5.03 13.96
N PRO A 52 13.67 5.21 12.73
CA PRO A 52 13.02 5.02 11.42
C PRO A 52 13.11 3.58 10.84
N VAL A 53 13.62 2.61 11.62
CA VAL A 53 13.87 1.22 11.21
C VAL A 53 12.84 0.24 11.82
N GLY A 54 13.08 -1.07 11.65
CA GLY A 54 12.23 -2.12 12.23
C GLY A 54 10.83 -2.19 11.62
N ARG A 55 10.73 -2.06 10.29
CA ARG A 55 9.45 -2.16 9.57
C ARG A 55 8.90 -3.57 9.61
N MET A 56 7.68 -3.72 10.10
CA MET A 56 6.95 -4.99 10.11
C MET A 56 5.57 -4.78 9.50
N VAL A 57 5.14 -5.70 8.63
CA VAL A 57 3.76 -5.72 8.12
C VAL A 57 2.90 -6.44 9.16
N LEU A 58 2.08 -5.68 9.90
CA LEU A 58 1.18 -6.21 10.93
C LEU A 58 -0.19 -6.60 10.35
N LEU A 59 -0.64 -5.89 9.31
CA LEU A 59 -1.86 -6.22 8.57
C LEU A 59 -1.58 -6.11 7.07
N SER A 60 -1.63 -7.24 6.36
CA SER A 60 -1.36 -7.28 4.91
C SER A 60 -2.62 -6.97 4.08
N LYS A 61 -3.78 -7.53 4.42
CA LYS A 61 -5.08 -7.32 3.77
C LYS A 61 -6.24 -7.60 4.75
N LEU A 62 -7.46 -7.21 4.38
CA LEU A 62 -8.71 -7.54 5.08
C LEU A 62 -9.69 -8.15 4.06
N GLU A 63 -10.34 -9.26 4.42
CA GLU A 63 -11.33 -9.99 3.60
C GLU A 63 -12.66 -10.11 4.33
#